data_AF-A0A931YCE4-F1
#
_entry.id   AF-A0A931YCE4-F1
#
_cell.length_a   1.000
_cell.length_b   1.000
_cell.length_c   1.000
_cell.angle_alpha   90.00
_cell.angle_beta   90.00
_cell.angle_gamma   90.00
#
_symmetry.space_group_name_H-M   'P 1'
#
loop_
_entity.id
_entity.type
_entity.pdbx_description
1 polymer ?
#
loop_
_entity_poly.entity_id
_entity_poly.type
_entity_poly.pdbx_seq_one_letter_code
_entity_poly.pdbx_strand_id
1 'polypeptide(L)'
;MNNLSSYQLWLEQQGYSVATIRNYIIDINKYLNFVSQTASEEPGTIDNQYPLIFSIDLLSAYIDQLTGNTNSQRYLASLSTFCQFAVDQQLISSNPIIKIRKQSKKTIAPNPVNELHLQKLCFSDHLIKRNYPQVTIRNYLNDVEQYINWLEAQNLGPK
;
A
#
# COMPACT_ATOMS: atom_id res chain seq x y z
N MET A 1 -2.39 -26.16 7.11
CA MET A 1 -3.65 -25.60 6.53
C MET A 1 -3.26 -24.51 5.54
N ASN A 2 -3.73 -24.59 4.29
CA ASN A 2 -3.39 -23.63 3.23
C ASN A 2 -3.99 -22.25 3.56
N ASN A 3 -3.18 -21.34 4.12
CA ASN A 3 -3.54 -19.98 4.54
C ASN A 3 -4.29 -19.21 3.42
N LEU A 4 -3.95 -19.46 2.17
CA LEU A 4 -4.59 -18.84 1.01
C LEU A 4 -6.04 -19.29 0.77
N SER A 5 -6.39 -20.53 1.09
CA SER A 5 -7.77 -21.02 0.93
C SER A 5 -8.69 -20.37 1.97
N SER A 6 -8.23 -20.24 3.21
CA SER A 6 -8.94 -19.52 4.27
C SER A 6 -9.06 -18.03 3.96
N TYR A 7 -7.99 -17.42 3.44
CA TYR A 7 -8.01 -16.02 3.00
C TYR A 7 -8.98 -15.80 1.83
N GLN A 8 -9.01 -16.70 0.85
CA GLN A 8 -9.96 -16.64 -0.27
C GLN A 8 -11.40 -16.67 0.24
N LEU A 9 -11.74 -17.63 1.10
CA LEU A 9 -13.08 -17.72 1.68
C LEU A 9 -13.45 -16.46 2.46
N TRP A 10 -12.52 -15.90 3.22
CA TRP A 10 -12.74 -14.63 3.91
C TRP A 10 -13.01 -13.48 2.93
N LEU A 11 -12.28 -13.39 1.81
CA LEU A 11 -12.54 -12.36 0.79
C LEU A 11 -13.94 -12.53 0.14
N GLU A 12 -14.38 -13.76 -0.08
CA GLU A 12 -15.73 -14.06 -0.58
C GLU A 12 -16.79 -13.57 0.42
N GLN A 13 -16.58 -13.81 1.72
CA GLN A 13 -17.46 -13.34 2.80
C GLN A 13 -17.49 -11.81 2.93
N GLN A 14 -16.38 -11.13 2.65
CA GLN A 14 -16.32 -9.66 2.61
C GLN A 14 -16.97 -9.06 1.34
N GLY A 15 -17.45 -9.89 0.41
CA GLY A 15 -18.15 -9.44 -0.79
C GLY A 15 -17.25 -8.92 -1.91
N TYR A 16 -15.97 -9.27 -1.92
CA TYR A 16 -15.09 -8.91 -3.04
C TYR A 16 -15.49 -9.64 -4.32
N SER A 17 -15.31 -8.97 -5.47
CA SER A 17 -15.56 -9.61 -6.77
C SER A 17 -14.57 -10.75 -7.06
N VAL A 18 -14.97 -11.74 -7.85
CA VAL A 18 -14.10 -12.87 -8.27
C VAL A 18 -12.79 -12.38 -8.91
N ALA A 19 -12.85 -11.32 -9.72
CA ALA A 19 -11.67 -10.72 -10.34
C ALA A 19 -10.74 -10.08 -9.29
N THR A 20 -11.29 -9.38 -8.30
CA THR A 20 -10.53 -8.80 -7.19
C THR A 20 -9.88 -9.88 -6.34
N ILE A 21 -10.63 -10.93 -5.99
CA ILE A 21 -10.14 -12.09 -5.23
C ILE A 21 -8.94 -12.70 -5.95
N ARG A 22 -9.08 -13.00 -7.24
CA ARG A 22 -7.99 -13.58 -8.03
C ARG A 22 -6.75 -12.68 -8.03
N ASN A 23 -6.91 -11.37 -8.21
CA ASN A 23 -5.80 -10.42 -8.16
C ASN A 23 -5.12 -10.41 -6.80
N TYR A 24 -5.88 -10.38 -5.71
CA TYR A 24 -5.34 -10.38 -4.35
C TYR A 24 -4.60 -11.68 -4.05
N ILE A 25 -5.14 -12.83 -4.46
CA ILE A 25 -4.47 -14.12 -4.29
C ILE A 25 -3.14 -14.16 -5.05
N ILE A 26 -3.08 -13.65 -6.30
CA ILE A 26 -1.83 -13.58 -7.07
C ILE A 26 -0.81 -12.68 -6.37
N ASP A 27 -1.24 -11.53 -5.89
CA ASP A 27 -0.36 -10.56 -5.24
C ASP A 27 0.16 -11.09 -3.89
N ILE A 28 -0.68 -11.77 -3.10
CA ILE A 28 -0.24 -12.40 -1.85
C ILE A 28 0.68 -13.60 -2.10
N ASN A 29 0.45 -14.40 -3.15
CA ASN A 29 1.40 -15.45 -3.51
C ASN A 29 2.79 -14.88 -3.82
N LYS A 30 2.88 -13.75 -4.53
CA LYS A 30 4.17 -13.09 -4.79
C LYS A 30 4.86 -12.67 -3.51
N TYR A 31 4.11 -12.10 -2.56
CA TYR A 31 4.64 -11.75 -1.24
C TYR A 31 5.14 -12.99 -0.47
N LEU A 32 4.35 -14.06 -0.40
CA LEU A 32 4.73 -15.29 0.31
C LEU A 32 5.97 -15.96 -0.31
N ASN A 33 6.14 -15.86 -1.64
CA ASN A 33 7.36 -16.30 -2.31
C ASN A 33 8.57 -15.46 -1.91
N PHE A 34 8.43 -14.12 -1.83
CA PHE A 34 9.47 -13.23 -1.32
C PHE A 34 9.86 -13.57 0.13
N VAL A 35 8.88 -13.83 1.01
CA VAL A 35 9.15 -14.23 2.41
C VAL A 35 9.89 -15.58 2.47
N SER A 36 9.47 -16.56 1.67
CA SER A 36 10.14 -17.87 1.62
C SER A 36 11.60 -17.76 1.17
N GLN A 37 11.89 -16.89 0.21
CA GLN A 37 13.25 -16.65 -0.28
C GLN A 37 14.12 -15.94 0.76
N THR A 38 13.57 -14.95 1.47
CA THR A 38 14.30 -14.19 2.50
C THR A 38 14.52 -14.98 3.79
N ALA A 39 13.64 -15.93 4.13
CA ALA A 39 13.79 -16.80 5.30
C ALA A 39 14.83 -17.92 5.13
N SER A 40 15.29 -18.19 3.91
CA SER A 40 16.21 -19.29 3.60
C SER A 40 17.68 -19.00 3.96
N GLU A 41 17.99 -17.78 4.43
CA GLU A 41 19.36 -17.36 4.78
C GLU A 41 19.69 -17.55 6.28
N GLU A 42 18.70 -17.82 7.13
CA GLU A 42 18.89 -18.01 8.59
C GLU A 42 18.54 -19.45 9.01
N PRO A 43 19.50 -20.24 9.54
CA PRO A 43 19.26 -21.62 9.95
C PRO A 43 18.50 -21.66 11.30
N GLY A 44 17.17 -21.74 11.26
CA GLY A 44 16.36 -21.88 12.48
C GLY A 44 14.89 -22.27 12.25
N THR A 45 14.57 -23.56 12.44
CA THR A 45 13.25 -24.20 12.69
C THR A 45 11.99 -23.62 12.02
N ILE A 46 11.43 -24.40 11.09
CA ILE A 46 10.27 -24.12 10.23
C ILE A 46 8.91 -23.96 10.98
N ASP A 47 8.83 -24.28 12.28
CA ASP A 47 7.54 -24.32 13.00
C ASP A 47 6.99 -22.97 13.51
N ASN A 48 7.77 -21.88 13.47
CA ASN A 48 7.40 -20.58 14.05
C ASN A 48 7.35 -19.40 13.03
N GLN A 49 6.94 -19.64 11.79
CA GLN A 49 6.96 -18.62 10.72
C GLN A 49 5.76 -17.65 10.71
N TYR A 50 4.71 -17.89 11.51
CA TYR A 50 3.51 -17.02 11.54
C TYR A 50 3.76 -15.57 11.99
N PRO A 51 4.61 -15.28 13.01
CA PRO A 51 4.96 -13.90 13.35
C PRO A 51 5.75 -13.21 12.25
N LEU A 52 6.54 -13.97 11.48
CA LEU A 52 7.49 -13.43 10.50
C LEU A 52 6.76 -12.88 9.26
N ILE A 53 5.76 -13.60 8.74
CA ILE A 53 4.97 -13.19 7.56
C ILE A 53 4.26 -11.85 7.77
N PHE A 54 3.96 -11.47 9.02
CA PHE A 54 3.32 -10.20 9.36
C PHE A 54 4.27 -9.21 10.07
N SER A 55 5.58 -9.48 10.05
CA SER A 55 6.58 -8.58 10.63
C SER A 55 6.63 -7.26 9.85
N ILE A 56 6.84 -6.17 10.60
CA ILE A 56 6.96 -4.83 10.01
C ILE A 56 8.16 -4.76 9.07
N ASP A 57 9.26 -5.45 9.40
CA ASP A 57 10.51 -5.39 8.65
C ASP A 57 10.35 -6.04 7.27
N LEU A 58 9.79 -7.24 7.17
CA LEU A 58 9.56 -7.90 5.87
C LEU A 58 8.51 -7.18 5.04
N LEU A 59 7.42 -6.72 5.67
CA LEU A 59 6.40 -5.95 4.95
C LEU A 59 6.97 -4.65 4.39
N SER A 60 7.80 -3.95 5.16
CA SER A 60 8.45 -2.72 4.70
C SER A 60 9.44 -3.00 3.57
N ALA A 61 10.30 -4.01 3.71
CA ALA A 61 11.25 -4.40 2.68
C ALA A 61 10.56 -4.78 1.35
N TYR A 62 9.44 -5.51 1.42
CA TYR A 62 8.66 -5.85 0.23
C TYR A 62 7.98 -4.63 -0.38
N ILE A 63 7.42 -3.74 0.45
CA ILE A 63 6.82 -2.48 -0.04
C ILE A 63 7.85 -1.61 -0.73
N ASP A 64 9.06 -1.51 -0.18
CA ASP A 64 10.16 -0.76 -0.76
C ASP A 64 10.57 -1.35 -2.12
N GLN A 65 10.60 -2.67 -2.28
CA GLN A 65 10.84 -3.33 -3.57
C GLN A 65 9.75 -3.01 -4.63
N LEU A 66 8.53 -2.70 -4.18
CA LEU A 66 7.42 -2.33 -5.06
C LEU A 66 7.40 -0.84 -5.45
N THR A 67 8.25 -0.01 -4.85
CA THR A 67 8.35 1.41 -5.19
C THR A 67 8.75 1.58 -6.66
N GLY A 68 8.07 2.47 -7.38
CA GLY A 68 8.24 2.65 -8.84
C GLY A 68 7.43 1.68 -9.72
N ASN A 69 6.71 0.70 -9.15
CA ASN A 69 5.79 -0.13 -9.93
C ASN A 69 4.44 0.58 -10.16
N THR A 70 3.94 0.57 -11.38
CA THR A 70 2.62 1.12 -11.75
C THR A 70 1.45 0.46 -11.02
N ASN A 71 1.64 -0.77 -10.52
CA ASN A 71 0.64 -1.52 -9.76
C ASN A 71 0.85 -1.46 -8.23
N SER A 72 1.77 -0.62 -7.73
CA SER A 72 2.10 -0.50 -6.30
C SER A 72 0.86 -0.29 -5.41
N GLN A 73 -0.10 0.52 -5.84
CA GLN A 73 -1.36 0.73 -5.10
C GLN A 73 -2.19 -0.56 -4.95
N ARG A 74 -2.22 -1.41 -5.99
CA ARG A 74 -2.94 -2.69 -5.95
C ARG A 74 -2.25 -3.67 -5.01
N TYR A 75 -0.92 -3.78 -5.08
CA TYR A 75 -0.16 -4.64 -4.16
C TYR A 75 -0.34 -4.21 -2.70
N LEU A 76 -0.31 -2.90 -2.42
CA LEU A 76 -0.57 -2.36 -1.09
C LEU A 76 -1.98 -2.68 -0.59
N ALA A 77 -2.99 -2.60 -1.46
CA ALA A 77 -4.36 -3.00 -1.11
C ALA A 77 -4.44 -4.49 -0.78
N SER A 78 -3.81 -5.34 -1.59
CA SER A 78 -3.72 -6.79 -1.35
C SER A 78 -3.07 -7.08 0.01
N LEU A 79 -1.90 -6.49 0.31
CA LEU A 79 -1.19 -6.66 1.59
C LEU A 79 -1.99 -6.15 2.79
N SER A 80 -2.61 -4.98 2.65
CA SER A 80 -3.45 -4.39 3.70
C SER A 80 -4.63 -5.31 4.05
N THR A 81 -5.25 -5.89 3.03
CA THR A 81 -6.41 -6.78 3.17
C THR A 81 -6.00 -8.12 3.78
N PHE A 82 -4.85 -8.66 3.38
CA PHE A 82 -4.29 -9.88 3.96
C PHE A 82 -3.89 -9.71 5.44
N CYS A 83 -3.30 -8.56 5.80
CA CYS A 83 -3.04 -8.23 7.19
C CYS A 83 -4.33 -8.03 7.99
N GLN A 84 -5.40 -7.53 7.36
CA GLN A 84 -6.70 -7.41 8.02
C GLN A 84 -7.32 -8.78 8.29
N PHE A 85 -7.27 -9.69 7.31
CA PHE A 85 -7.64 -11.09 7.50
C PHE A 85 -6.91 -11.70 8.71
N ALA A 86 -5.59 -11.46 8.82
CA ALA A 86 -4.82 -11.97 9.95
C ALA A 86 -5.26 -11.40 11.32
N VAL A 87 -5.69 -10.14 11.36
CA VAL A 87 -6.30 -9.54 12.56
C VAL A 87 -7.63 -10.21 12.89
N ASP A 88 -8.51 -10.38 11.89
CA ASP A 88 -9.83 -10.97 12.08
C ASP A 88 -9.77 -12.44 12.51
N GLN A 89 -8.77 -13.17 12.03
CA GLN A 89 -8.45 -14.54 12.47
C GLN A 89 -7.67 -14.59 13.79
N GLN A 90 -7.44 -13.45 14.44
CA GLN A 90 -6.71 -13.33 15.71
C GLN A 90 -5.26 -13.86 15.64
N LEU A 91 -4.65 -13.86 14.44
CA LEU A 91 -3.26 -14.25 14.24
C LEU A 91 -2.29 -13.14 14.65
N ILE A 92 -2.74 -11.88 14.55
CA ILE A 92 -2.01 -10.68 14.98
C ILE A 92 -2.96 -9.69 15.66
N SER A 93 -2.44 -8.87 16.56
CA SER A 93 -3.25 -7.94 17.36
C SER A 93 -3.66 -6.66 16.63
N SER A 94 -2.95 -6.29 15.56
CA SER A 94 -3.23 -5.07 14.79
C SER A 94 -2.62 -5.15 13.40
N ASN A 95 -3.20 -4.43 12.45
CA ASN A 95 -2.74 -4.42 11.07
C ASN A 95 -1.41 -3.62 10.92
N PRO A 96 -0.27 -4.27 10.62
CA PRO A 96 1.04 -3.62 10.53
C PRO A 96 1.14 -2.59 9.39
N ILE A 97 0.37 -2.74 8.31
CA ILE A 97 0.36 -1.80 7.18
C ILE A 97 -0.07 -0.39 7.64
N ILE A 98 -0.95 -0.31 8.64
CA ILE A 98 -1.35 0.98 9.24
C ILE A 98 -0.16 1.66 9.92
N LYS A 99 0.69 0.89 10.61
CA LYS A 99 1.89 1.41 11.28
C LYS A 99 2.94 1.87 10.27
N ILE A 100 3.20 1.06 9.24
CA ILE A 100 4.14 1.38 8.15
C ILE A 100 3.75 2.69 7.46
N ARG A 101 2.46 2.86 7.12
CA ARG A 101 1.95 4.11 6.52
C ARG A 101 2.01 5.33 7.44
N LYS A 102 2.00 5.14 8.76
CA LYS A 102 2.17 6.23 9.74
C LYS A 102 3.64 6.57 9.94
N GLN A 103 4.53 5.58 9.88
CA GLN A 103 5.97 5.76 10.00
C GLN A 103 6.55 6.46 8.77
N SER A 104 6.12 6.10 7.55
CA SER A 104 6.51 6.82 6.33
C SER A 104 6.08 8.29 6.33
N LYS A 105 4.97 8.63 7.01
CA LYS A 105 4.56 10.03 7.24
C LYS A 105 5.39 10.76 8.28
N LYS A 106 6.09 10.04 9.17
CA LYS A 106 6.92 10.61 10.25
C LYS A 106 8.37 10.86 9.82
N THR A 107 8.88 10.13 8.83
CA THR A 107 10.25 10.30 8.28
C THR A 107 10.34 11.36 7.19
N ILE A 108 9.22 11.85 6.68
CA ILE A 108 9.19 13.04 5.83
C ILE A 108 9.15 14.24 6.78
N ALA A 109 10.31 14.86 7.03
CA ALA A 109 10.31 16.25 7.50
C ALA A 109 9.32 17.04 6.64
N PRO A 110 8.42 17.87 7.21
CA PRO A 110 7.35 18.52 6.47
C PRO A 110 7.96 19.37 5.35
N ASN A 111 8.06 18.77 4.16
CA ASN A 111 8.34 19.50 2.94
C ASN A 111 6.97 20.06 2.53
N PRO A 112 6.78 21.39 2.49
CA PRO A 112 5.52 22.00 2.08
C PRO A 112 5.01 21.45 0.74
N VAL A 113 5.92 21.02 -0.13
CA VAL A 113 5.60 20.38 -1.42
C VAL A 113 4.86 19.03 -1.26
N ASN A 114 5.25 18.21 -0.27
CA ASN A 114 4.57 16.93 -0.02
C ASN A 114 3.17 17.14 0.56
N GLU A 115 2.97 18.20 1.34
CA GLU A 115 1.65 18.60 1.80
C GLU A 115 0.76 19.07 0.65
N LEU A 116 1.30 19.85 -0.30
CA LEU A 116 0.56 20.26 -1.50
C LEU A 116 0.11 19.08 -2.35
N HIS A 117 0.96 18.04 -2.50
CA HIS A 117 0.57 16.81 -3.19
C HIS A 117 -0.60 16.08 -2.49
N LEU A 118 -0.60 16.03 -1.16
CA LEU A 118 -1.72 15.48 -0.39
C LEU A 118 -2.98 16.33 -0.54
N GLN A 119 -2.85 17.65 -0.54
CA GLN A 119 -3.96 18.58 -0.77
C GLN A 119 -4.54 18.43 -2.18
N LYS A 120 -3.70 18.20 -3.21
CA LYS A 120 -4.15 17.88 -4.58
C LYS A 120 -5.03 16.62 -4.62
N LEU A 121 -4.67 15.58 -3.87
CA LEU A 121 -5.49 14.36 -3.77
C LEU A 121 -6.84 14.65 -3.10
N CYS A 122 -6.85 15.39 -1.99
CA CYS A 122 -8.10 15.80 -1.33
C CYS A 122 -8.97 16.68 -2.24
N PHE A 123 -8.35 17.53 -3.06
CA PHE A 123 -9.06 18.34 -4.05
C PHE A 123 -9.66 17.48 -5.17
N SER A 124 -8.95 16.45 -5.65
CA SER A 124 -9.50 15.47 -6.59
C SER A 124 -10.77 14.79 -6.04
N ASP A 125 -10.71 14.30 -4.79
CA ASP A 125 -11.86 13.70 -4.12
C ASP A 125 -13.04 14.67 -4.00
N HIS A 126 -12.77 15.95 -3.71
CA HIS A 126 -13.78 16.99 -3.63
C HIS A 126 -14.51 17.20 -4.97
N LEU A 127 -13.76 17.26 -6.08
CA LEU A 127 -14.34 17.44 -7.41
C LEU A 127 -15.16 16.22 -7.85
N ILE A 128 -14.69 15.01 -7.54
CA ILE A 128 -15.44 13.78 -7.79
C ILE A 128 -16.76 13.78 -7.03
N LYS A 129 -16.74 14.12 -5.72
CA LYS A 129 -17.95 14.20 -4.88
C LYS A 129 -18.97 15.23 -5.37
N ARG A 130 -18.50 16.28 -6.05
CA ARG A 130 -19.34 17.33 -6.65
C ARG A 130 -19.84 16.97 -8.06
N ASN A 131 -19.54 15.78 -8.57
CA ASN A 131 -19.92 15.29 -9.90
C ASN A 131 -19.43 16.18 -11.05
N TYR A 132 -18.24 16.78 -10.93
CA TYR A 132 -17.63 17.47 -12.07
C TYR A 132 -17.29 16.46 -13.20
N PRO A 133 -17.38 16.86 -14.48
CA PRO A 133 -16.97 16.00 -15.59
C PRO A 133 -15.50 15.60 -15.47
N GLN A 134 -15.16 14.36 -15.84
CA GLN A 134 -13.79 13.83 -15.76
C GLN A 134 -12.76 14.70 -16.51
N VAL A 135 -13.15 15.28 -17.65
CA VAL A 135 -12.31 16.22 -18.40
C VAL A 135 -12.01 17.48 -17.58
N THR A 136 -13.02 18.02 -16.89
CA THR A 136 -12.87 19.18 -16.02
C THR A 136 -11.99 18.88 -14.80
N ILE A 137 -12.18 17.72 -14.17
CA ILE A 137 -11.33 17.26 -13.06
C ILE A 137 -9.87 17.16 -13.52
N ARG A 138 -9.62 16.53 -14.67
CA ARG A 138 -8.28 16.38 -15.23
C ARG A 138 -7.62 17.73 -15.50
N ASN A 139 -8.35 18.69 -16.06
CA ASN A 139 -7.82 20.03 -16.33
C ASN A 139 -7.38 20.72 -15.04
N TYR A 140 -8.25 20.76 -14.03
CA TYR A 140 -7.91 21.39 -12.75
C TYR A 140 -6.76 20.70 -12.02
N LEU A 141 -6.68 19.37 -12.06
CA LEU A 141 -5.56 18.65 -11.46
C LEU A 141 -4.25 18.89 -12.22
N ASN A 142 -4.30 19.10 -13.54
CA ASN A 142 -3.14 19.49 -14.32
C ASN A 142 -2.65 20.88 -13.95
N ASP A 143 -3.55 21.85 -13.78
CA ASP A 143 -3.19 23.22 -13.40
C ASP A 143 -2.52 23.24 -12.01
N VAL A 144 -3.08 22.49 -11.05
CA VAL A 144 -2.50 22.33 -9.71
C VAL A 144 -1.13 21.65 -9.78
N GLU A 145 -0.97 20.62 -10.61
CA GLU A 145 0.32 19.94 -10.80
C GLU A 145 1.37 20.90 -11.37
N GLN A 146 1.03 21.69 -12.37
CA GLN A 146 1.94 22.67 -12.94
C GLN A 146 2.41 23.70 -11.90
N TYR A 147 1.51 24.14 -11.02
CA TYR A 147 1.85 25.03 -9.92
C TYR A 147 2.80 24.37 -8.90
N ILE A 148 2.53 23.12 -8.52
CA ILE A 148 3.40 22.36 -7.61
C ILE A 148 4.79 22.16 -8.24
N ASN A 149 4.86 21.73 -9.49
CA ASN A 149 6.11 21.56 -10.22
C ASN A 149 6.89 22.88 -10.35
N TRP A 150 6.19 24.01 -10.53
CA TRP A 150 6.81 25.32 -10.53
C TRP A 150 7.42 25.65 -9.17
N LEU A 151 6.72 25.40 -8.07
CA LEU A 151 7.25 25.60 -6.70
C LEU A 151 8.48 24.72 -6.42
N GLU A 152 8.46 23.46 -6.87
CA GLU A 152 9.60 22.55 -6.77
C GLU A 152 10.82 23.09 -7.52
N ALA A 153 10.62 23.60 -8.73
CA ALA A 153 11.68 24.21 -9.52
C ALA A 153 12.26 25.48 -8.86
N GLN A 154 11.44 26.27 -8.14
CA GLN A 154 11.93 27.44 -7.40
C GLN A 154 12.74 27.05 -6.15
N ASN A 155 12.39 25.96 -5.47
CA ASN A 155 13.11 25.48 -4.27
C ASN A 155 14.46 24.79 -4.58
N LEU A 156 14.83 24.65 -5.85
CA LEU A 156 16.11 24.10 -6.33
C LEU A 156 17.09 25.19 -6.84
N GLY A 157 16.80 26.49 -6.65
CA GLY A 157 17.71 27.59 -6.97
C GLY A 157 18.97 27.62 -6.08
N PRO A 158 20.11 28.17 -6.56
CA PRO A 158 21.42 27.91 -5.97
C PRO A 158 21.53 28.50 -4.55
N LYS A 159 22.06 27.69 -3.62
CA LYS A 159 22.56 28.17 -2.34
C LYS A 159 23.81 29.02 -2.51
#